data_AF-A0A6G7PGV1-F1
#
_entry.id   AF-A0A6G7PGV1-F1
#
_cell.length_a   1.000
_cell.length_b   1.000
_cell.length_c   1.000
_cell.angle_alpha   90.00
_cell.angle_beta   90.00
_cell.angle_gamma   90.00
#
_symmetry.space_group_name_H-M   'P 1'
#
loop_
_entity.id
_entity.type
_entity.pdbx_description
1 polymer ?
#
loop_
_entity_poly.entity_id
_entity_poly.type
_entity_poly.pdbx_seq_one_letter_code
_entity_poly.pdbx_strand_id
1 'polypeptide(L)'
;MPPRGEGLEWTDADRERWAELWQSPQATMWDDTARGTVALLIVYEAAVLAGTASAWQAQEARYAGEALGLTPRAMAQLGWRIVDDAGGER
;
A
#
# COMPACT_ATOMS: atom_id res chain seq x y z
N MET A 1 11.14 -5.84 4.49
CA MET A 1 10.87 -4.54 5.13
C MET A 1 12.18 -3.79 5.33
N PRO A 2 12.31 -2.52 4.91
CA PRO A 2 13.51 -1.72 5.15
C PRO A 2 13.66 -1.37 6.65
N PRO A 3 14.85 -0.95 7.10
CA PRO A 3 15.03 -0.38 8.44
C PRO A 3 14.10 0.83 8.65
N ARG A 4 13.51 0.98 9.84
CA ARG A 4 12.57 2.07 10.14
C ARG A 4 13.27 3.41 10.41
N GLY A 5 14.57 3.36 10.72
CA GLY A 5 15.36 4.48 11.22
C GLY A 5 16.09 4.08 12.50
N GLU A 6 17.04 4.90 12.94
CA GLU A 6 17.78 4.63 14.17
C GLU A 6 16.86 4.68 15.39
N GLY A 7 16.90 3.63 16.22
CA GLY A 7 16.11 3.54 17.47
C GLY A 7 14.61 3.32 17.28
N LEU A 8 14.13 3.10 16.05
CA LEU A 8 12.73 2.83 15.75
C LEU A 8 12.54 1.36 15.36
N GLU A 9 11.55 0.73 15.98
CA GLU A 9 11.20 -0.66 15.71
C GLU A 9 9.89 -0.78 14.94
N TRP A 10 9.82 -1.81 14.10
CA TRP A 10 8.56 -2.22 13.48
C TRP A 10 7.77 -3.10 14.44
N THR A 11 6.51 -2.74 14.66
CA THR A 11 5.57 -3.52 15.47
C THR A 11 5.17 -4.81 14.74
N ASP A 12 4.56 -5.76 15.46
CA ASP A 12 4.04 -6.99 14.85
C ASP A 12 2.93 -6.70 13.83
N ALA A 13 2.05 -5.74 14.13
CA ALA A 13 1.01 -5.28 13.21
C ALA A 13 1.60 -4.69 11.92
N ASP A 14 2.69 -3.91 12.02
CA ASP A 14 3.37 -3.39 10.83
C ASP A 14 3.95 -4.51 9.96
N ARG A 15 4.50 -5.57 10.60
CA ARG A 15 5.09 -6.73 9.91
C ARG A 15 4.02 -7.58 9.23
N GLU A 16 2.89 -7.78 9.88
CA GLU A 16 1.74 -8.48 9.31
C GLU A 16 1.20 -7.71 8.10
N ARG A 17 1.01 -6.39 8.25
CA ARG A 17 0.57 -5.53 7.15
C ARG A 17 1.54 -5.52 5.98
N TRP A 18 2.84 -5.49 6.26
CA TRP A 18 3.88 -5.65 5.24
C TRP A 18 3.70 -6.97 4.48
N ALA A 19 3.54 -8.10 5.19
CA ALA A 19 3.36 -9.40 4.56
C ALA A 19 2.09 -9.45 3.69
N GLU A 20 0.97 -8.93 4.20
CA GLU A 20 -0.31 -8.86 3.48
C GLU A 20 -0.17 -8.09 2.15
N LEU A 21 0.45 -6.90 2.18
CA LEU A 21 0.66 -6.09 0.99
C LEU A 21 1.49 -6.84 -0.06
N TRP A 22 2.61 -7.46 0.35
CA TRP A 22 3.49 -8.20 -0.57
C TRP A 22 2.93 -9.54 -1.04
N GLN A 23 1.90 -10.07 -0.38
CA GLN A 23 1.16 -11.26 -0.82
C GLN A 23 -0.07 -10.92 -1.67
N SER A 24 -0.42 -9.64 -1.79
CA SER A 24 -1.55 -9.21 -2.61
C SER A 24 -1.28 -9.44 -4.10
N PRO A 25 -2.31 -9.66 -4.94
CA PRO A 25 -2.14 -9.77 -6.39
C PRO A 25 -1.39 -8.59 -7.00
N GLN A 26 -1.64 -7.38 -6.49
CA GLN A 26 -1.01 -6.14 -6.94
C GLN A 26 0.51 -6.14 -6.76
N ALA A 27 1.04 -6.87 -5.77
CA ALA A 27 2.48 -6.99 -5.54
C ALA A 27 3.25 -7.63 -6.70
N THR A 28 2.55 -8.31 -7.63
CA THR A 28 3.15 -8.82 -8.88
C THR A 28 3.76 -7.70 -9.73
N MET A 29 3.28 -6.46 -9.60
CA MET A 29 3.83 -5.29 -10.31
C MET A 29 4.96 -4.61 -9.57
N TRP A 30 5.22 -5.01 -8.33
CA TRP A 30 6.22 -4.37 -7.50
C TRP A 30 7.55 -5.12 -7.63
N ASP A 31 8.62 -4.36 -7.69
CA ASP A 31 9.98 -4.86 -7.51
C ASP A 31 10.58 -4.27 -6.24
N ASP A 32 11.87 -4.50 -6.00
CA ASP A 32 12.57 -3.98 -4.82
C ASP A 32 12.49 -2.45 -4.68
N THR A 33 12.23 -1.70 -5.76
CA THR A 33 12.09 -0.23 -5.70
C THR A 33 10.83 0.21 -4.94
N ALA A 34 9.77 -0.62 -4.91
CA ALA A 34 8.52 -0.30 -4.21
C ALA A 34 8.65 -0.42 -2.66
N ARG A 35 9.71 -1.06 -2.16
CA ARG A 35 9.88 -1.35 -0.72
C ARG A 35 9.83 -0.12 0.17
N GLY A 36 10.40 1.00 -0.28
CA GLY A 36 10.36 2.26 0.45
C GLY A 36 8.94 2.81 0.57
N THR A 37 8.21 2.83 -0.55
CA THR A 37 6.82 3.32 -0.60
C THR A 37 5.87 2.45 0.23
N VAL A 38 6.02 1.12 0.19
CA VAL A 38 5.25 0.21 1.05
C VAL A 38 5.50 0.49 2.53
N ALA A 39 6.77 0.70 2.93
CA ALA A 39 7.10 1.02 4.31
C ALA A 39 6.49 2.37 4.75
N LEU A 40 6.57 3.40 3.91
CA LEU A 40 5.97 4.71 4.19
C LEU A 40 4.44 4.62 4.33
N LEU A 41 3.79 3.85 3.45
CA LEU A 41 2.35 3.63 3.54
C LEU A 41 1.97 3.05 4.90
N ILE A 42 2.66 2.00 5.36
CA ILE A 42 2.37 1.35 6.66
C ILE A 42 2.49 2.35 7.81
N VAL A 43 3.55 3.16 7.83
CA VAL A 43 3.77 4.16 8.88
C VAL A 43 2.65 5.21 8.89
N TYR A 44 2.27 5.73 7.72
CA TYR A 44 1.24 6.76 7.64
C TYR A 44 -0.17 6.20 7.86
N GLU A 45 -0.46 5.00 7.34
CA GLU A 45 -1.73 4.28 7.55
C GLU A 45 -1.94 4.03 9.05
N ALA A 46 -0.93 3.53 9.76
CA ALA A 46 -0.99 3.34 11.21
C ALA A 46 -1.28 4.64 11.97
N ALA A 47 -0.62 5.74 11.60
CA ALA A 47 -0.86 7.05 12.22
C ALA A 47 -2.27 7.60 11.93
N VAL A 48 -2.78 7.39 10.72
CA VAL A 48 -4.14 7.78 10.32
C VAL A 48 -5.18 7.00 11.12
N LEU A 49 -5.04 5.68 11.19
CA LEU A 49 -5.96 4.80 11.93
C LEU A 49 -5.91 5.04 13.43
N ALA A 50 -4.74 5.40 13.98
CA ALA A 50 -4.60 5.80 15.38
C ALA A 50 -5.12 7.21 15.69
N GLY A 51 -5.54 7.99 14.67
CA GLY A 51 -6.00 9.37 14.84
C GLY A 51 -4.87 10.36 15.22
N THR A 52 -3.61 10.00 14.99
CA THR A 52 -2.43 10.82 15.34
C THR A 52 -1.76 11.45 14.12
N ALA A 53 -2.20 11.11 12.91
CA ALA A 53 -1.68 11.69 11.69
C ALA A 53 -2.05 13.18 11.54
N SER A 54 -1.08 13.96 11.11
CA SER A 54 -1.32 15.29 10.51
C SER A 54 -2.04 15.18 9.16
N ALA A 55 -2.64 16.28 8.70
CA ALA A 55 -3.28 16.34 7.38
C ALA A 55 -2.31 16.01 6.23
N TRP A 56 -1.04 16.42 6.37
CA TRP A 56 0.00 16.09 5.40
C TRP A 56 0.31 14.60 5.37
N GLN A 57 0.47 13.94 6.53
CA GLN A 57 0.68 12.48 6.58
C GLN A 57 -0.50 11.70 5.98
N ALA A 58 -1.74 12.15 6.21
CA ALA A 58 -2.92 11.56 5.60
C ALA A 58 -2.98 11.77 4.07
N GLN A 59 -2.35 12.84 3.56
CA GLN A 59 -2.19 13.05 2.12
C GLN A 59 -1.11 12.14 1.54
N GLU A 60 0.06 12.04 2.19
CA GLU A 60 1.14 11.15 1.76
C GLU A 60 0.71 9.68 1.76
N ALA A 61 -0.10 9.24 2.74
CA ALA A 61 -0.69 7.90 2.74
C ALA A 61 -1.51 7.62 1.47
N ARG A 62 -2.32 8.59 1.04
CA ARG A 62 -3.12 8.47 -0.18
C ARG A 62 -2.24 8.42 -1.43
N TYR A 63 -1.21 9.27 -1.52
CA TYR A 63 -0.27 9.24 -2.64
C TYR A 63 0.53 7.94 -2.71
N ALA A 64 0.95 7.40 -1.56
CA ALA A 64 1.61 6.09 -1.52
C ALA A 64 0.67 4.98 -2.01
N GLY A 65 -0.60 4.98 -1.57
CA GLY A 65 -1.60 4.02 -2.05
C GLY A 65 -1.88 4.14 -3.55
N GLU A 66 -1.84 5.35 -4.11
CA GLU A 66 -1.95 5.57 -5.56
C GLU A 66 -0.73 5.04 -6.32
N ALA A 67 0.48 5.37 -5.86
CA ALA A 67 1.72 4.92 -6.50
C ALA A 67 1.85 3.39 -6.49
N LEU A 68 1.35 2.73 -5.44
CA LEU A 68 1.35 1.26 -5.32
C LEU A 68 0.21 0.58 -6.08
N GLY A 69 -0.77 1.33 -6.60
CA GLY A 69 -1.92 0.77 -7.30
C GLY A 69 -2.90 0.06 -6.37
N LEU A 70 -3.08 0.53 -5.14
CA LEU A 70 -3.92 -0.15 -4.13
C LEU A 70 -5.41 0.20 -4.21
N THR A 71 -5.81 1.05 -5.16
CA THR A 71 -7.22 1.41 -5.41
C THR A 71 -7.59 1.14 -6.86
N PRO A 72 -8.88 0.89 -7.19
CA PRO A 72 -9.32 0.69 -8.57
C PRO A 72 -8.89 1.81 -9.53
N ARG A 73 -8.98 3.07 -9.07
CA ARG A 73 -8.52 4.22 -9.86
C ARG A 73 -7.02 4.13 -10.15
N ALA A 74 -6.21 3.82 -9.13
CA ALA A 74 -4.77 3.75 -9.26
C ALA A 74 -4.34 2.56 -10.15
N MET A 75 -4.98 1.40 -9.99
CA MET A 75 -4.79 0.25 -10.88
C MET A 75 -5.05 0.64 -12.34
N ALA A 76 -6.19 1.30 -12.61
CA ALA A 76 -6.51 1.75 -13.96
C ALA A 76 -5.46 2.74 -14.52
N GLN A 77 -4.95 3.65 -13.70
CA GLN A 77 -3.87 4.58 -14.09
C GLN A 77 -2.56 3.87 -14.42
N LEU A 78 -2.28 2.73 -13.76
CA LEU A 78 -1.13 1.86 -14.03
C LEU A 78 -1.38 0.90 -15.21
N GLY A 79 -2.48 1.06 -15.95
CA GLY A 79 -2.78 0.27 -17.14
C GLY A 79 -3.48 -1.06 -16.87
N TRP A 80 -3.93 -1.31 -15.64
CA TRP A 80 -4.73 -2.50 -15.32
C TRP A 80 -6.14 -2.35 -15.87
N ARG A 81 -6.65 -3.44 -16.45
CA ARG A 81 -8.06 -3.55 -16.83
C ARG A 81 -8.75 -4.49 -15.85
N ILE A 82 -9.75 -3.98 -15.14
CA ILE A 82 -10.67 -4.83 -14.39
C ILE A 82 -11.53 -5.54 -15.43
N VAL A 83 -11.41 -6.87 -15.48
CA VAL A 83 -12.26 -7.71 -16.32
C VAL A 83 -13.41 -8.16 -15.44
N ASP A 84 -14.61 -7.65 -15.70
CA ASP A 84 -15.80 -8.21 -15.09
C ASP A 84 -16.02 -9.60 -15.69
N ASP A 85 -16.00 -10.63 -14.86
CA ASP A 85 -16.34 -11.99 -15.27
C ASP A 85 -17.88 -12.10 -15.41
N ALA A 86 -18.45 -11.26 -16.28
CA ALA A 86 -19.84 -11.36 -16.72
C ALA A 86 -19.95 -12.37 -17.87
N GLY A 87 -19.32 -13.53 -17.70
CA GLY A 87 -19.47 -14.72 -18.52
C GLY A 87 -20.61 -15.60 -18.00
N GLY A 88 -21.80 -15.04 -17.84
CA GLY A 88 -23.03 -15.78 -17.59
C GLY A 88 -23.96 -15.63 -18.79
N GLU A 89 -24.04 -16.69 -19.59
CA GLU A 89 -24.83 -16.88 -20.81
C GLU A 89 -26.13 -16.06 -20.89
N ARG A 90 -26.30 -15.31 -21.99
CA ARG A 90 -27.60 -14.99 -22.59
C ARG A 90 -27.51 -15.08 -24.10
#